data_AF-A0A1H7YMW7-F1
#
_entry.id   AF-A0A1H7YMW7-F1
#
_cell.length_a   1.000
_cell.length_b   1.000
_cell.length_c   1.000
_cell.angle_alpha   90.00
_cell.angle_beta   90.00
_cell.angle_gamma   90.00
#
_symmetry.space_group_name_H-M   'P 1'
#
loop_
_entity.id
_entity.type
_entity.pdbx_description
1 polymer ?
#
loop_
_entity_poly.entity_id
_entity_poly.type
_entity_poly.pdbx_seq_one_letter_code
_entity_poly.pdbx_strand_id
1 'polypeptide(L)' 'MGRMELAQSYFPNILPRSAWQKFKSLLLDYPDLEGFATQRRRTFLPSEVNIIYRYLGQP' A
#
# COMPACT_ATOMS: atom_id res chain seq x y z
N MET A 1 -7.12 7.87 2.58
CA MET A 1 -7.20 6.45 2.97
C MET A 1 -5.98 6.12 3.83
N GLY A 2 -6.15 5.45 4.97
CA GLY A 2 -5.04 5.01 5.80
C GLY A 2 -4.22 3.91 5.12
N ARG A 3 -2.89 3.90 5.34
CA ARG A 3 -2.01 2.88 4.74
C ARG A 3 -2.37 1.45 5.13
N MET A 4 -2.90 1.27 6.34
CA MET A 4 -3.38 -0.02 6.84
C MET A 4 -4.74 -0.40 6.24
N GLU A 5 -5.61 0.57 5.96
CA GLU A 5 -6.91 0.33 5.28
C GLU A 5 -6.70 -0.09 3.83
N LEU A 6 -5.78 0.60 3.14
CA LEU A 6 -5.40 0.21 1.78
C LEU A 6 -4.79 -1.19 1.77
N ALA A 7 -3.81 -1.45 2.63
CA ALA A 7 -3.20 -2.77 2.72
C ALA A 7 -4.20 -3.88 3.10
N GLN A 8 -5.18 -3.58 3.97
CA GLN A 8 -6.28 -4.48 4.29
C GLN A 8 -7.16 -4.80 3.09
N SER A 9 -7.38 -3.84 2.20
CA SER A 9 -8.16 -4.08 0.98
C SER A 9 -7.48 -5.12 0.10
N TYR A 10 -6.15 -5.07 -0.04
CA TYR A 10 -5.37 -6.08 -0.77
C TYR A 10 -5.23 -7.42 -0.05
N PHE A 11 -5.24 -7.39 1.29
CA PHE A 11 -5.03 -8.58 2.11
C PHE A 11 -6.08 -8.67 3.23
N PRO A 12 -7.34 -8.98 2.90
CA PRO A 12 -8.45 -8.93 3.87
C PRO A 12 -8.34 -10.01 4.98
N ASN A 13 -7.59 -11.09 4.71
CA ASN A 13 -7.50 -12.24 5.61
C ASN A 13 -6.35 -12.16 6.64
N ILE A 14 -5.59 -11.07 6.68
CA ILE A 14 -4.46 -10.91 7.62
C ILE A 14 -4.64 -9.67 8.47
N LEU A 15 -4.01 -9.63 9.65
CA LEU A 15 -4.13 -8.48 10.55
C LEU A 15 -3.60 -7.19 9.89
N PRO A 16 -4.17 -6.00 10.18
CA PRO A 16 -3.80 -4.75 9.50
C PRO A 16 -2.31 -4.40 9.53
N ARG A 17 -1.63 -4.75 10.64
CA ARG A 17 -0.18 -4.55 10.78
C ARG A 17 0.62 -5.47 9.86
N SER A 18 0.22 -6.74 9.76
CA SER A 18 0.84 -7.72 8.87
C SER A 18 0.52 -7.42 7.41
N ALA A 19 -0.72 -6.98 7.13
CA ALA A 19 -1.14 -6.47 5.82
C ALA A 19 -0.21 -5.34 5.37
N TRP A 20 0.03 -4.36 6.22
CA TRP A 20 0.94 -3.27 5.90
C TRP A 20 2.38 -3.74 5.67
N GLN A 21 2.91 -4.70 6.44
CA GLN A 21 4.26 -5.22 6.20
C GLN A 21 4.37 -5.95 4.86
N LYS A 22 3.38 -6.78 4.52
CA LYS A 22 3.33 -7.50 3.24
C LYS A 22 3.16 -6.53 2.08
N PHE A 23 2.25 -5.58 2.22
CA PHE A 23 2.02 -4.51 1.26
C PHE A 23 3.26 -3.63 1.08
N LYS A 24 3.97 -3.28 2.16
CA LYS A 24 5.23 -2.55 2.08
C LYS A 24 6.28 -3.33 1.28
N SER A 25 6.42 -4.64 1.52
CA SER A 25 7.35 -5.47 0.74
C SER A 25 6.98 -5.49 -0.74
N LEU A 26 5.68 -5.52 -1.04
CA LEU A 26 5.17 -5.48 -2.40
C LEU A 26 5.47 -4.14 -3.06
N LEU A 27 5.26 -3.01 -2.36
CA LEU A 27 5.63 -1.68 -2.86
C LEU A 27 7.14 -1.53 -3.12
N LEU A 28 7.99 -2.22 -2.35
CA LEU A 28 9.45 -2.22 -2.58
C LEU A 28 9.87 -3.03 -3.81
N ASP A 29 9.04 -3.96 -4.28
CA ASP A 29 9.29 -4.74 -5.49
C ASP A 29 9.11 -3.89 -6.76
N TYR A 30 8.31 -2.81 -6.68
CA TYR A 30 8.09 -1.87 -7.76
C TYR A 30 8.91 -0.58 -7.55
N PRO A 31 9.88 -0.25 -8.41
CA PRO A 31 10.74 0.93 -8.24
C PRO A 31 9.93 2.23 -8.21
N ASP A 32 8.85 2.34 -9.00
CA ASP A 32 7.93 3.48 -9.01
C ASP A 32 7.12 3.66 -7.71
N LEU A 33 6.99 2.60 -6.90
CA LEU A 33 6.21 2.62 -5.66
C LEU A 33 7.07 2.60 -4.40
N GLU A 34 8.39 2.43 -4.53
CA GLU A 34 9.33 2.36 -3.41
C GLU A 34 9.24 3.60 -2.50
N GLY A 35 9.01 4.77 -3.10
CA GLY A 35 8.80 6.03 -2.39
C GLY A 35 7.61 5.98 -1.41
N PHE A 36 6.55 5.24 -1.74
CA PHE A 36 5.39 5.06 -0.86
C PHE A 36 5.68 4.14 0.34
N ALA A 37 6.59 3.18 0.17
CA ALA A 37 7.01 2.26 1.23
C ALA A 37 7.90 2.94 2.28
N THR A 38 8.71 3.90 1.87
CA THR A 38 9.66 4.65 2.71
C THR A 38 9.07 5.92 3.31
N GLN A 39 7.93 6.39 2.80
CA GLN A 39 7.25 7.59 3.28
C GLN A 39 6.84 7.48 4.76
N ARG A 40 7.21 8.48 5.57
CA ARG A 40 6.84 8.56 7.00
C ARG A 40 5.35 8.84 7.25
N ARG A 41 4.59 9.21 6.22
CA ARG A 41 3.17 9.55 6.33
C ARG A 41 2.35 8.30 6.65
N ARG A 42 1.29 8.47 7.45
CA ARG A 42 0.38 7.38 7.87
C ARG A 42 -0.83 7.22 6.93
N THR A 43 -1.03 8.18 6.05
CA THR A 43 -2.15 8.30 5.11
C THR A 43 -1.61 8.51 3.71
N PHE A 44 -2.25 7.85 2.74
CA PHE A 44 -2.02 8.09 1.32
C PHE A 44 -3.04 9.11 0.80
N LEU A 45 -2.55 9.99 -0.06
CA LEU A 45 -3.37 10.87 -0.88
C LEU A 45 -4.16 10.04 -1.90
N PRO A 46 -5.35 10.49 -2.31
CA PRO A 46 -6.14 9.79 -3.32
C PRO A 46 -5.36 9.53 -4.62
N SER A 47 -4.50 10.48 -5.02
CA SER A 47 -3.64 10.33 -6.19
C SER A 47 -2.60 9.23 -6.04
N GLU A 48 -2.00 9.08 -4.84
CA GLU A 48 -1.03 8.01 -4.55
C GLU A 48 -1.73 6.64 -4.57
N VAL A 49 -2.93 6.56 -3.99
CA VAL A 49 -3.75 5.35 -4.02
C VAL A 49 -4.08 4.95 -5.46
N ASN A 50 -4.40 5.91 -6.33
CA ASN A 50 -4.67 5.64 -7.74
C ASN A 50 -3.44 5.12 -8.48
N ILE A 51 -2.24 5.65 -8.19
CA ILE A 51 -0.98 5.14 -8.75
C ILE A 51 -0.79 3.69 -8.31
N ILE A 52 -0.95 3.40 -7.02
CA ILE A 52 -0.85 2.05 -6.48
C ILE A 52 -1.85 1.11 -7.19
N TYR A 53 -3.11 1.49 -7.37
CA TYR A 53 -4.10 0.67 -8.08
C TYR A 53 -3.73 0.40 -9.54
N ARG A 54 -3.07 1.34 -10.22
CA ARG A 54 -2.62 1.12 -11.60
C ARG A 54 -1.52 0.07 -11.70
N TYR A 55 -0.63 0.00 -10.70
CA TYR A 55 0.48 -0.95 -10.69
C TYR A 55 0.09 -2.32 -10.12
N LEU A 56 -0.67 -2.33 -9.03
CA LEU A 56 -1.02 -3.55 -8.28
C LEU A 56 -2.38 -4.14 -8.68
N GLY A 57 -3.21 -3.40 -9.42
CA GLY A 57 -4.61 -3.71 -9.66
C GLY A 57 -5.52 -3.19 -8.55
N GLN A 58 -6.81 -2.98 -8.87
CA GLN A 58 -7.80 -2.72 -7.82
C GLN A 58 -8.10 -4.04 -7.08
N PRO A 59 -8.02 -4.05 -5.74
CA PRO A 59 -8.38 -5.21 -4.93
C PRO A 59 -9.88 -5.48 -4.92
#